data_AF-A0A958KUS9-F1
#
_entry.id   AF-A0A958KUS9-F1
#
_cell.length_a   1.000
_cell.length_b   1.000
_cell.length_c   1.000
_cell.angle_alpha   90.00
_cell.angle_beta   90.00
_cell.angle_gamma   90.00
#
_symmetry.space_group_name_H-M   'P 1'
#
loop_
_entity.id
_entity.type
_entity.pdbx_description
1 polymer ?
#
loop_
_entity_poly.entity_id
_entity_poly.type
_entity_poly.pdbx_seq_one_letter_code
_entity_poly.pdbx_strand_id
1 'polypeptide(L)'
;MTLMGLILFVFNIVLGLSVAILWIRQFRPAKEDPRLSRGLQLLQSKISVLEDLSDRTESQVKQLTQILDERAKMLQSKMLQAEETMQRIEHSMQKSLNVAEIFQDKIPHEEIIERNQQSKYVLAAKMANEGMTVEEIAAEIDLPQNEIEFISKVNRDELTFSPDLLPEWAKVKPQKKSEMEAKMVDRVFHSTRPDLTALHKIENEFKESVREAEEVERQAEERARQIDEKAEAIKQSAIQAKQRATQTAMAATQTAVAATQSAMAATQSAVSMTQDALKNAVRKVNFPRIHVDRNKLPRTIED
;
A
#
# COMPACT_ATOMS: atom_id res chain seq x y z
N MET A 1 98.50 -22.37 12.19
CA MET A 1 97.70 -21.20 12.59
C MET A 1 98.13 -20.77 13.97
N THR A 2 98.43 -19.49 14.18
CA THR A 2 98.84 -19.00 15.50
C THR A 2 97.64 -19.03 16.44
N LEU A 3 97.87 -19.32 17.73
CA LEU A 3 96.84 -19.32 18.78
C LEU A 3 95.99 -18.02 18.76
N MET A 4 96.65 -16.89 18.48
CA MET A 4 96.01 -15.58 18.30
C MET A 4 95.00 -15.55 17.14
N GLY A 5 95.25 -16.24 16.03
CA GLY A 5 94.32 -16.32 14.91
C GLY A 5 93.04 -17.07 15.26
N LEU A 6 93.12 -18.12 16.08
CA LEU A 6 91.96 -18.91 16.51
C LEU A 6 91.09 -18.08 17.49
N ILE A 7 91.72 -17.32 18.39
CA ILE A 7 91.03 -16.41 19.31
C ILE A 7 90.28 -15.32 18.54
N LEU A 8 90.90 -14.68 17.54
CA LEU A 8 90.25 -13.68 16.70
C LEU A 8 89.07 -14.25 15.89
N PHE A 9 89.19 -15.48 15.40
CA PHE A 9 88.11 -16.15 14.67
C PHE A 9 86.89 -16.41 15.56
N VAL A 10 87.11 -16.95 16.78
CA VAL A 10 86.04 -17.18 17.75
C VAL A 10 85.38 -15.86 18.17
N PHE A 11 86.16 -14.81 18.39
CA PHE A 11 85.64 -13.49 18.75
C PHE A 11 84.72 -12.91 17.67
N ASN A 12 85.10 -13.00 16.38
CA ASN A 12 84.26 -12.54 15.27
C ASN A 12 82.94 -13.32 15.16
N ILE A 13 82.95 -14.64 15.41
CA ILE A 13 81.72 -15.45 15.42
C ILE A 13 80.78 -14.99 16.55
N VAL A 14 81.31 -14.75 17.76
CA VAL A 14 80.51 -14.27 18.90
C VAL A 14 79.93 -12.89 18.62
N LEU A 15 80.71 -12.00 18.00
CA LEU A 15 80.27 -10.66 17.64
C LEU A 15 79.17 -10.72 16.56
N GLY A 16 79.33 -11.56 15.54
CA GLY A 16 78.32 -11.80 14.52
C GLY A 16 77.01 -12.37 15.08
N LEU A 17 77.10 -13.35 15.99
CA LEU A 17 75.94 -13.91 16.70
C LEU A 17 75.23 -12.85 17.56
N SER A 18 76.00 -12.00 18.25
CA SER A 18 75.47 -10.94 19.10
C SER A 18 74.70 -9.91 18.27
N VAL A 19 75.24 -9.51 17.12
CA VAL A 19 74.57 -8.59 16.18
C VAL A 19 73.32 -9.24 15.59
N ALA A 20 73.38 -10.51 15.20
CA ALA A 20 72.23 -11.24 14.67
C ALA A 20 71.09 -11.35 15.71
N ILE A 21 71.42 -11.61 16.98
CA ILE A 21 70.42 -11.67 18.07
C ILE A 21 69.80 -10.29 18.31
N LEU A 22 70.60 -9.22 18.31
CA LEU A 22 70.09 -7.86 18.44
C LEU A 22 69.22 -7.46 17.25
N TRP A 23 69.60 -7.85 16.02
CA TRP A 23 68.81 -7.61 14.82
C TRP A 23 67.46 -8.32 14.88
N ILE A 24 67.44 -9.62 15.23
CA ILE A 24 66.19 -10.37 15.40
C ILE A 24 65.34 -9.78 16.52
N ARG A 25 65.96 -9.27 17.60
CA ARG A 25 65.24 -8.66 18.71
C ARG A 25 64.65 -7.29 18.33
N GLN A 26 65.35 -6.49 17.54
CA GLN A 26 64.91 -5.17 17.08
C GLN A 26 63.79 -5.28 16.03
N PHE A 27 63.87 -6.28 15.15
CA PHE A 27 62.89 -6.53 14.08
C PHE A 27 61.78 -7.49 14.48
N ARG A 28 61.69 -7.91 15.76
CA ARG A 28 60.48 -8.57 16.23
C ARG A 28 59.35 -7.54 16.16
N PRO A 29 58.34 -7.73 15.29
CA PRO A 29 57.20 -6.83 15.26
C PRO A 29 56.67 -6.74 16.68
N ALA A 30 56.48 -5.51 17.16
CA ALA A 30 55.90 -5.27 18.47
C ALA A 30 54.67 -6.17 18.57
N LYS A 31 54.63 -7.04 19.59
CA LYS A 31 53.49 -7.93 19.80
C LYS A 31 52.29 -7.01 20.01
N GLU A 32 51.55 -6.76 18.93
CA GLU A 32 50.36 -5.93 18.97
C GLU A 32 49.46 -6.54 20.03
N ASP A 33 49.02 -5.71 20.97
CA ASP A 33 48.22 -6.20 22.07
C ASP A 33 47.02 -6.96 21.50
N PRO A 34 46.78 -8.22 21.90
CA PRO A 34 45.72 -9.04 21.32
C PRO A 34 44.32 -8.42 21.51
N ARG A 35 44.21 -7.44 22.42
CA ARG A 35 43.00 -6.62 22.63
C ARG A 35 42.81 -5.57 21.53
N LEU A 36 43.88 -4.94 21.06
CA LEU A 36 43.84 -3.93 20.00
C LEU A 36 43.52 -4.60 18.65
N SER A 37 44.16 -5.73 18.36
CA SER A 37 43.90 -6.52 17.15
C SER A 37 42.43 -6.99 17.07
N ARG A 38 41.86 -7.49 18.17
CA ARG A 38 40.43 -7.84 18.24
C ARG A 38 39.52 -6.61 18.08
N GLY A 39 39.91 -5.46 18.64
CA GLY A 39 39.18 -4.20 18.48
C GLY A 39 39.14 -3.75 17.01
N LEU A 40 40.28 -3.83 16.32
CA LEU A 40 40.42 -3.49 14.91
C LEU A 40 39.59 -4.44 14.02
N GLN A 41 39.63 -5.75 14.30
CA GLN A 41 38.81 -6.75 13.60
C GLN A 41 37.31 -6.48 13.76
N LEU A 42 36.85 -6.11 14.97
CA LEU A 42 35.46 -5.75 15.21
C LEU A 42 35.07 -4.51 14.42
N LEU A 43 35.92 -3.49 14.36
CA LEU A 43 35.65 -2.29 13.56
C LEU A 43 35.59 -2.61 12.06
N GLN A 44 36.52 -3.40 11.55
CA GLN A 44 36.50 -3.83 10.15
C GLN A 44 35.22 -4.62 9.82
N SER A 45 34.78 -5.52 10.71
CA SER A 45 33.51 -6.25 10.54
C SER A 45 32.31 -5.30 10.55
N LYS A 46 32.31 -4.27 11.41
CA LYS A 46 31.23 -3.27 11.45
C LYS A 46 31.22 -2.37 10.22
N ILE A 47 32.39 -2.01 9.71
CA ILE A 47 32.51 -1.24 8.47
C ILE A 47 31.95 -2.06 7.31
N SER A 48 32.32 -3.34 7.19
CA SER A 48 31.78 -4.21 6.14
C SER A 48 30.26 -4.41 6.23
N VAL A 49 29.69 -4.53 7.44
CA VAL A 49 28.23 -4.62 7.62
C VAL A 49 27.54 -3.30 7.30
N LEU A 50 28.13 -2.16 7.67
CA LEU A 50 27.57 -0.84 7.34
C LEU A 50 27.65 -0.55 5.83
N GLU A 51 28.70 -1.01 5.17
CA GLU A 51 28.87 -0.94 3.72
C GLU A 51 27.79 -1.78 3.02
N ASP A 52 27.60 -3.04 3.41
CA ASP A 52 26.52 -3.89 2.86
C ASP A 52 25.11 -3.31 3.09
N LEU A 53 24.85 -2.77 4.29
CA LEU A 53 23.59 -2.09 4.57
C LEU A 53 23.42 -0.80 3.76
N SER A 54 24.50 -0.06 3.52
CA SER A 54 24.51 1.14 2.69
C SER A 54 24.19 0.78 1.24
N ASP A 55 24.90 -0.19 0.66
CA ASP A 55 24.70 -0.67 -0.71
C ASP A 55 23.27 -1.18 -0.92
N ARG A 56 22.76 -1.94 0.05
CA ARG A 56 21.38 -2.44 0.01
C ARG A 56 20.36 -1.29 0.08
N THR A 57 20.62 -0.28 0.92
CA THR A 57 19.75 0.90 1.02
C THR A 57 19.77 1.70 -0.28
N GLU A 58 20.94 1.88 -0.89
CA GLU A 58 21.07 2.57 -2.18
C GLU A 58 20.30 1.84 -3.29
N SER A 59 20.42 0.50 -3.34
CA SER A 59 19.66 -0.32 -4.28
C SER A 59 18.14 -0.20 -4.06
N GLN A 60 17.68 -0.22 -2.81
CA GLN A 60 16.25 -0.05 -2.47
C GLN A 60 15.73 1.34 -2.83
N VAL A 61 16.50 2.39 -2.55
CA VAL A 61 16.13 3.76 -2.92
C VAL A 61 16.02 3.87 -4.44
N LYS A 62 16.98 3.31 -5.19
CA LYS A 62 16.95 3.31 -6.65
C LYS A 62 15.72 2.57 -7.22
N GLN A 63 15.38 1.41 -6.66
CA GLN A 63 14.17 0.67 -7.04
C GLN A 63 12.90 1.47 -6.72
N LEU A 64 12.85 2.11 -5.56
CA LEU A 64 11.70 2.91 -5.14
C LEU A 64 11.52 4.13 -6.05
N THR A 65 12.61 4.84 -6.38
CA THR A 65 12.58 5.94 -7.35
C THR A 65 12.08 5.48 -8.71
N GLN A 66 12.55 4.33 -9.21
CA GLN A 66 12.09 3.78 -10.48
C GLN A 66 10.60 3.44 -10.49
N ILE A 67 10.10 2.80 -9.42
CA ILE A 67 8.67 2.49 -9.27
C ILE A 67 7.84 3.77 -9.18
N LEU A 68 8.34 4.78 -8.46
CA LEU A 68 7.67 6.07 -8.32
C LEU A 68 7.55 6.78 -9.68
N ASP A 69 8.62 6.81 -10.47
CA ASP A 69 8.63 7.37 -11.83
C ASP A 69 7.65 6.63 -12.77
N GLU A 70 7.62 5.30 -12.69
CA GLU A 70 6.69 4.49 -13.48
C GLU A 70 5.23 4.76 -13.09
N ARG A 71 4.93 4.83 -11.79
CA ARG A 71 3.59 5.15 -11.29
C ARG A 71 3.18 6.59 -11.62
N ALA A 72 4.10 7.54 -11.57
CA ALA A 72 3.85 8.92 -11.99
C ALA A 72 3.45 9.00 -13.47
N LYS A 73 4.17 8.28 -14.34
CA LYS A 73 3.83 8.20 -15.78
C LYS A 73 2.48 7.54 -16.03
N MET A 74 2.18 6.44 -15.34
CA MET A 74 0.85 5.79 -15.42
C MET A 74 -0.26 6.73 -14.98
N LEU A 75 -0.07 7.45 -13.87
CA LEU A 75 -1.06 8.39 -13.35
C LEU A 75 -1.31 9.53 -14.34
N GLN A 76 -0.24 10.10 -14.90
CA GLN A 76 -0.33 11.14 -15.92
C GLN A 76 -1.09 10.66 -17.17
N SER A 77 -0.82 9.43 -17.63
CA SER A 77 -1.53 8.84 -18.77
C SER A 77 -3.03 8.65 -18.48
N LYS A 78 -3.39 8.14 -17.29
CA LYS A 78 -4.79 8.01 -16.89
C LYS A 78 -5.50 9.36 -16.74
N MET A 79 -4.78 10.38 -16.26
CA MET A 79 -5.30 11.74 -16.15
C MET A 79 -5.67 12.30 -17.53
N LEU A 80 -4.80 12.13 -18.53
CA LEU A 80 -5.07 12.55 -19.91
C LEU A 80 -6.26 11.80 -20.53
N GLN A 81 -6.38 10.49 -20.28
CA GLN A 81 -7.53 9.71 -20.74
C GLN A 81 -8.84 10.18 -20.09
N ALA A 82 -8.82 10.46 -18.79
CA ALA A 82 -9.98 11.00 -18.08
C ALA A 82 -10.40 12.36 -18.66
N GLU A 83 -9.44 13.23 -18.96
CA GLU A 83 -9.69 14.53 -19.57
C GLU A 83 -10.31 14.41 -20.98
N GLU A 84 -9.82 13.48 -21.80
CA GLU A 84 -10.43 13.18 -23.12
C GLU A 84 -11.89 12.71 -22.97
N THR A 85 -12.16 11.81 -22.01
CA THR A 85 -13.53 11.34 -21.76
C THR A 85 -14.44 12.46 -21.26
N MET A 86 -13.92 13.37 -20.44
CA MET A 86 -14.67 14.51 -19.92
C MET A 86 -15.04 15.47 -21.06
N GLN A 87 -14.10 15.76 -21.97
CA GLN A 87 -14.37 16.57 -23.17
C GLN A 87 -15.43 15.92 -24.07
N ARG A 88 -15.40 14.59 -24.22
CA ARG A 88 -16.41 13.86 -25.01
C ARG A 88 -17.80 13.95 -24.38
N ILE A 89 -17.88 13.83 -23.06
CA ILE A 89 -19.14 13.99 -22.31
C ILE A 89 -19.67 15.41 -22.47
N GLU A 90 -18.83 16.42 -22.27
CA GLU A 90 -19.21 17.83 -22.40
C GLU A 90 -19.74 18.14 -23.81
N HIS A 91 -19.07 17.63 -24.84
CA HIS A 91 -19.54 17.78 -26.22
C HIS A 91 -20.89 17.09 -26.47
N SER A 92 -21.10 15.89 -25.92
CA SER A 92 -22.38 15.17 -26.03
C SER A 92 -23.51 15.86 -25.25
N MET A 93 -23.17 16.45 -24.11
CA MET A 93 -24.08 17.22 -23.28
C MET A 93 -24.52 18.50 -23.99
N GLN A 94 -23.58 19.22 -24.60
CA GLN A 94 -23.89 20.42 -25.38
C GLN A 94 -24.80 20.10 -26.57
N LYS A 95 -24.55 19.00 -27.28
CA LYS A 95 -25.44 18.53 -28.36
C LYS A 95 -26.85 18.25 -27.83
N SER A 96 -26.95 17.58 -26.68
CA SER A 96 -28.22 17.24 -26.06
C SER A 96 -28.99 18.49 -25.61
N LEU A 97 -28.29 19.50 -25.07
CA LEU A 97 -28.87 20.79 -24.73
C LEU A 97 -29.39 21.53 -25.96
N ASN A 98 -28.61 21.59 -27.04
CA ASN A 98 -29.05 22.21 -28.28
C ASN A 98 -30.28 21.50 -28.88
N VAL A 99 -30.33 20.16 -28.79
CA VAL A 99 -31.50 19.38 -29.22
C VAL A 99 -32.71 19.68 -28.33
N ALA A 100 -32.52 19.75 -27.01
CA ALA A 100 -33.59 20.09 -26.07
C ALA A 100 -34.14 21.51 -26.31
N GLU A 101 -33.28 22.48 -26.59
CA GLU A 101 -33.67 23.86 -26.96
C GLU A 101 -34.54 23.86 -28.23
N ILE A 102 -34.13 23.13 -29.27
CA ILE A 102 -34.93 22.99 -30.51
C ILE A 102 -36.32 22.39 -30.23
N PHE A 103 -36.42 21.43 -29.30
CA PHE A 103 -37.71 20.81 -28.96
C PHE A 103 -38.59 21.69 -28.06
N GLN A 104 -38.01 22.50 -27.18
CA GLN A 104 -38.76 23.48 -26.39
C GLN A 104 -39.33 24.58 -27.28
N ASP A 105 -38.57 25.07 -28.27
CA ASP A 105 -39.02 26.14 -29.16
C ASP A 105 -40.04 25.69 -30.23
N LYS A 106 -39.97 24.43 -30.68
CA LYS A 106 -40.80 23.96 -31.81
C LYS A 106 -42.12 23.29 -31.43
N ILE A 107 -42.38 23.03 -30.15
CA ILE A 107 -43.67 22.50 -29.72
C ILE A 107 -44.49 23.68 -29.19
N PRO A 108 -45.39 24.30 -29.98
CA PRO A 108 -46.28 25.32 -29.47
C PRO A 108 -47.26 24.66 -28.48
N HIS A 109 -46.83 24.59 -27.22
CA HIS A 109 -47.57 23.91 -26.16
C HIS A 109 -48.95 24.54 -25.97
N GLU A 110 -49.07 25.86 -26.14
CA GLU A 110 -50.35 26.57 -26.10
C GLU A 110 -51.28 26.13 -27.23
N GLU A 111 -50.80 26.06 -28.48
CA GLU A 111 -51.62 25.66 -29.62
C GLU A 111 -52.07 24.19 -29.50
N ILE A 112 -51.24 23.31 -28.94
CA ILE A 112 -51.63 21.91 -28.69
C ILE A 112 -52.68 21.81 -27.58
N ILE A 113 -52.57 22.61 -26.51
CA ILE A 113 -53.55 22.65 -25.43
C ILE A 113 -54.89 23.18 -25.96
N GLU A 114 -54.88 24.29 -26.72
CA GLU A 114 -56.08 24.86 -27.34
C GLU A 114 -56.74 23.87 -28.32
N ARG A 115 -55.95 23.20 -29.17
CA ARG A 115 -56.47 22.15 -30.08
C ARG A 115 -57.06 20.97 -29.32
N ASN A 116 -56.48 20.57 -28.19
CA ASN A 116 -57.01 19.48 -27.37
C ASN A 116 -58.34 19.88 -26.73
N GLN A 117 -58.45 21.10 -26.21
CA GLN A 117 -59.72 21.63 -25.70
C GLN A 117 -60.77 21.72 -26.82
N GLN A 118 -60.43 22.30 -27.98
CA GLN A 118 -61.33 22.35 -29.14
C GLN A 118 -61.78 20.95 -29.60
N SER A 119 -60.89 19.96 -29.55
CA SER A 119 -61.24 18.57 -29.86
C SER A 119 -62.29 18.00 -28.91
N LYS A 120 -62.17 18.28 -27.60
CA LYS A 120 -63.19 17.90 -26.60
C LYS A 120 -64.55 18.54 -26.91
N TYR A 121 -64.58 19.83 -27.26
CA TYR A 121 -65.83 20.53 -27.61
C TYR A 121 -66.49 19.97 -28.87
N VAL A 122 -65.70 19.70 -29.90
CA VAL A 122 -66.20 19.10 -31.16
C VAL A 122 -66.72 17.69 -30.92
N LEU A 123 -66.03 16.90 -30.09
CA LEU A 123 -66.47 15.56 -29.72
C LEU A 123 -67.77 15.59 -28.91
N ALA A 124 -67.88 16.51 -27.95
CA ALA A 124 -69.11 16.72 -27.17
C ALA A 124 -70.29 17.12 -28.06
N ALA A 125 -70.07 18.05 -29.00
CA ALA A 125 -71.08 18.45 -29.98
C ALA A 125 -71.53 17.26 -30.85
N LYS A 126 -70.58 16.44 -31.29
CA LYS A 126 -70.87 15.22 -32.05
C LYS A 126 -71.71 14.22 -31.25
N MET A 127 -71.33 13.93 -29.99
CA MET A 127 -72.07 12.99 -29.14
C MET A 127 -73.47 13.51 -28.81
N ALA A 128 -73.61 14.81 -28.59
CA ALA A 128 -74.92 15.45 -28.40
C ALA A 128 -75.79 15.34 -29.65
N ASN A 129 -75.21 15.49 -30.85
CA ASN A 129 -75.92 15.29 -32.12
C ASN A 129 -76.39 13.83 -32.31
N GLU A 130 -75.62 12.87 -31.81
CA GLU A 130 -75.96 11.44 -31.80
C GLU A 130 -77.07 11.10 -30.78
N GLY A 131 -77.50 12.07 -29.96
CA GLY A 131 -78.60 11.93 -29.01
C GLY A 131 -78.21 11.39 -27.64
N MET A 132 -76.92 11.37 -27.29
CA MET A 132 -76.45 10.96 -25.96
C MET A 132 -76.89 11.96 -24.89
N THR A 133 -77.08 11.45 -23.67
CA THR A 133 -77.45 12.29 -22.52
C THR A 133 -76.25 13.10 -22.01
N VAL A 134 -76.51 14.24 -21.36
CA VAL A 134 -75.46 15.12 -20.80
C VAL A 134 -74.54 14.37 -19.83
N GLU A 135 -75.11 13.46 -19.05
CA GLU A 135 -74.39 12.66 -18.04
C GLU A 135 -73.44 11.65 -18.69
N GLU A 136 -73.86 10.99 -19.77
CA GLU A 136 -73.01 10.06 -20.55
C GLU A 136 -71.86 10.80 -21.25
N ILE A 137 -72.14 11.99 -21.81
CA ILE A 137 -71.11 12.82 -22.45
C ILE A 137 -70.10 13.31 -21.40
N ALA A 138 -70.55 13.70 -20.21
CA ALA A 138 -69.68 14.13 -19.12
C ALA A 138 -68.82 13.00 -18.55
N ALA A 139 -69.30 11.75 -18.61
CA ALA A 139 -68.53 10.59 -18.19
C ALA A 139 -67.42 10.24 -19.19
N GLU A 140 -67.65 10.45 -20.49
CA GLU A 140 -66.70 10.12 -21.56
C GLU A 140 -65.74 11.29 -21.89
N ILE A 141 -66.19 12.53 -21.72
CA ILE A 141 -65.43 13.74 -22.02
C ILE A 141 -65.26 14.59 -20.76
N ASP A 142 -64.00 14.85 -20.42
CA ASP A 142 -63.59 15.74 -19.34
C ASP A 142 -63.80 17.22 -19.70
N LEU A 143 -65.08 17.62 -19.76
CA LEU A 143 -65.59 18.99 -19.89
C LEU A 143 -66.57 19.26 -18.73
N PRO A 144 -66.67 20.50 -18.25
CA PRO A 144 -67.56 20.80 -17.15
C PRO A 144 -69.03 20.70 -17.61
N GLN A 145 -69.88 20.17 -16.74
CA GLN A 145 -71.26 19.76 -17.08
C GLN A 145 -72.09 20.91 -17.68
N ASN A 146 -71.89 22.14 -17.19
CA ASN A 146 -72.54 23.36 -17.69
C ASN A 146 -72.22 23.64 -19.18
N GLU A 147 -71.00 23.38 -19.63
CA GLU A 147 -70.61 23.57 -21.03
C GLU A 147 -71.21 22.48 -21.92
N ILE A 148 -71.26 21.24 -21.43
CA ILE A 148 -71.90 20.12 -22.15
C ILE A 148 -73.40 20.37 -22.31
N GLU A 149 -74.07 20.86 -21.28
CA GLU A 149 -75.48 21.27 -21.35
C GLU A 149 -75.70 22.37 -22.39
N PHE A 150 -74.82 23.37 -22.40
CA PHE A 150 -74.87 24.45 -23.39
C PHE A 150 -74.71 23.93 -24.81
N ILE A 151 -73.69 23.09 -25.06
CA ILE A 151 -73.44 22.49 -26.38
C ILE A 151 -74.62 21.61 -26.81
N SER A 152 -75.16 20.80 -25.91
CA SER A 152 -76.31 19.93 -26.18
C SER A 152 -77.55 20.75 -26.56
N LYS A 153 -77.82 21.84 -25.84
CA LYS A 153 -78.94 22.74 -26.11
C LYS A 153 -78.77 23.49 -27.43
N VAL A 154 -77.63 24.14 -27.66
CA VAL A 154 -77.34 24.90 -28.88
C VAL A 154 -77.41 24.00 -30.11
N ASN A 155 -76.84 22.80 -30.02
CA ASN A 155 -76.85 21.87 -31.15
C ASN A 155 -78.25 21.32 -31.45
N ARG A 156 -79.09 21.11 -30.42
CA ARG A 156 -80.48 20.68 -30.57
C ARG A 156 -81.37 21.77 -31.16
N ASP A 157 -81.16 23.02 -30.76
CA ASP A 157 -82.00 24.15 -31.15
C ASP A 157 -81.65 24.67 -32.56
N GLU A 158 -80.36 24.68 -32.94
CA GLU A 158 -79.90 25.27 -34.20
C GLU A 158 -79.49 24.23 -35.27
N LEU A 159 -79.36 22.94 -34.91
CA LEU A 159 -78.90 21.87 -35.82
C LEU A 159 -77.59 22.23 -36.56
N THR A 160 -76.72 22.99 -35.88
CA THR A 160 -75.53 23.60 -36.47
C THR A 160 -74.38 22.63 -36.70
N PHE A 161 -74.40 21.45 -36.08
CA PHE A 161 -73.36 20.46 -36.28
C PHE A 161 -73.48 19.74 -37.64
N SER A 162 -72.63 20.15 -38.59
CA SER A 162 -72.44 19.44 -39.86
C SER A 162 -71.12 18.67 -39.84
N PRO A 163 -71.13 17.32 -39.89
CA PRO A 163 -69.90 16.52 -39.84
C PRO A 163 -68.96 16.78 -41.03
N ASP A 164 -69.50 17.26 -42.15
CA ASP A 164 -68.75 17.54 -43.37
C ASP A 164 -67.92 18.83 -43.28
N LEU A 165 -68.33 19.78 -42.44
CA LEU A 165 -67.65 21.07 -42.25
C LEU A 165 -66.52 21.01 -41.20
N LEU A 166 -66.31 19.85 -40.57
CA LEU A 166 -65.23 19.69 -39.60
C LEU A 166 -63.85 19.80 -40.28
N PRO A 167 -62.87 20.47 -39.64
CA PRO A 167 -61.48 20.41 -40.06
C PRO A 167 -60.96 18.97 -40.13
N GLU A 168 -59.98 18.69 -41.01
CA GLU A 168 -59.48 17.33 -41.25
C GLU A 168 -58.97 16.63 -39.98
N TRP A 169 -58.38 17.36 -39.04
CA TRP A 169 -57.89 16.82 -37.77
C TRP A 169 -59.00 16.27 -36.87
N ALA A 170 -60.22 16.83 -36.94
CA ALA A 170 -61.37 16.40 -36.15
C ALA A 170 -62.18 15.27 -36.83
N LYS A 171 -62.02 15.10 -38.15
CA LYS A 171 -62.63 14.02 -38.92
C LYS A 171 -61.97 12.66 -38.65
N VAL A 172 -60.74 12.67 -38.15
CA VAL A 172 -60.07 11.46 -37.66
C VAL A 172 -60.82 11.02 -36.40
N LYS A 173 -61.73 10.05 -36.53
CA LYS A 173 -62.32 9.38 -35.37
C LYS A 173 -61.17 9.01 -34.43
N PRO A 174 -61.26 9.26 -33.11
CA PRO A 174 -60.29 8.72 -32.16
C PRO A 174 -60.35 7.20 -32.29
N GLN A 175 -59.56 6.64 -33.19
CA GLN A 175 -59.31 5.22 -33.23
C GLN A 175 -58.76 4.91 -31.85
N LYS A 176 -59.41 4.00 -31.12
CA LYS A 176 -58.95 3.51 -29.81
C LYS A 176 -57.43 3.50 -29.79
N LYS A 177 -56.84 4.52 -29.15
CA LYS A 177 -55.41 4.87 -29.25
C LYS A 177 -54.49 3.81 -28.63
N SER A 178 -55.02 2.70 -28.11
CA SER A 178 -54.21 1.71 -27.41
C SER A 178 -53.47 0.71 -28.32
N GLU A 179 -53.87 0.49 -29.58
CA GLU A 179 -53.22 -0.54 -30.41
C GLU A 179 -52.47 -0.02 -31.65
N MET A 180 -52.88 1.10 -32.24
CA MET A 180 -52.25 1.60 -33.47
C MET A 180 -51.19 2.67 -33.22
N GLU A 181 -51.32 3.54 -32.20
CA GLU A 181 -50.23 4.43 -31.76
C GLU A 181 -49.08 3.66 -31.11
N ALA A 182 -49.38 2.59 -30.35
CA ALA A 182 -48.34 1.66 -29.87
C ALA A 182 -47.56 1.02 -31.04
N LYS A 183 -48.19 0.76 -32.19
CA LYS A 183 -47.53 0.22 -33.38
C LYS A 183 -46.88 1.28 -34.29
N MET A 184 -47.24 2.55 -34.16
CA MET A 184 -46.73 3.63 -35.01
C MET A 184 -45.60 4.41 -34.33
N VAL A 185 -45.62 4.56 -33.00
CA VAL A 185 -44.44 4.97 -32.22
C VAL A 185 -43.35 3.90 -32.34
N ASP A 186 -43.72 2.62 -32.39
CA ASP A 186 -42.78 1.53 -32.70
C ASP A 186 -42.21 1.65 -34.12
N ARG A 187 -42.93 2.26 -35.08
CA ARG A 187 -42.45 2.52 -36.46
C ARG A 187 -41.56 3.74 -36.62
N VAL A 188 -41.83 4.82 -35.92
CA VAL A 188 -41.00 6.05 -35.99
C VAL A 188 -39.73 5.90 -35.15
N PHE A 189 -39.75 5.05 -34.11
CA PHE A 189 -38.55 4.52 -33.45
C PHE A 189 -38.05 3.22 -34.09
N HIS A 190 -38.18 3.04 -35.41
CA HIS A 190 -37.25 2.19 -36.15
C HIS A 190 -35.86 2.84 -36.15
N SER A 191 -35.25 2.93 -34.97
CA SER A 191 -33.84 2.57 -34.84
C SER A 191 -33.65 1.35 -35.74
N THR A 192 -32.77 1.46 -36.73
CA THR A 192 -32.32 0.33 -37.56
C THR A 192 -32.36 -0.90 -36.68
N ARG A 193 -33.30 -1.83 -36.92
CA ARG A 193 -33.48 -3.03 -36.07
C ARG A 193 -32.07 -3.49 -35.76
N PRO A 194 -31.60 -3.35 -34.50
CA PRO A 194 -30.19 -3.50 -34.22
C PRO A 194 -29.84 -4.86 -34.75
N ASP A 195 -28.91 -4.87 -35.71
CA ASP A 195 -28.53 -6.08 -36.40
C ASP A 195 -28.24 -7.12 -35.32
N LEU A 196 -29.10 -8.13 -35.20
CA LEU A 196 -29.05 -9.09 -34.09
C LEU A 196 -27.70 -9.81 -34.10
N THR A 197 -27.04 -9.82 -35.25
CA THR A 197 -25.67 -10.26 -35.45
C THR A 197 -24.66 -9.39 -34.70
N ALA A 198 -24.80 -8.06 -34.76
CA ALA A 198 -23.96 -7.13 -33.99
C ALA A 198 -24.26 -7.22 -32.49
N LEU A 199 -25.53 -7.41 -32.12
CA LEU A 199 -25.93 -7.57 -30.72
C LEU A 199 -25.39 -8.88 -30.12
N HIS A 200 -25.43 -9.99 -30.86
CA HIS A 200 -24.81 -11.25 -30.44
C HIS A 200 -23.29 -11.17 -30.39
N LYS A 201 -22.65 -10.39 -31.26
CA LYS A 201 -21.21 -10.13 -31.18
C LYS A 201 -20.86 -9.39 -29.88
N ILE A 202 -21.62 -8.36 -29.55
CA ILE A 202 -21.46 -7.61 -28.29
C ILE A 202 -21.78 -8.50 -27.08
N GLU A 203 -22.81 -9.34 -27.16
CA GLU A 203 -23.15 -10.29 -26.09
C GLU A 203 -22.02 -11.30 -25.86
N ASN A 204 -21.42 -11.83 -26.93
CA ASN A 204 -20.31 -12.75 -26.84
C ASN A 204 -19.03 -12.06 -26.33
N GLU A 205 -18.70 -10.88 -26.84
CA GLU A 205 -17.56 -10.07 -26.35
C GLU A 205 -17.74 -9.68 -24.88
N PHE A 206 -18.97 -9.36 -24.46
CA PHE A 206 -19.28 -9.07 -23.07
C PHE A 206 -19.15 -10.32 -22.19
N LYS A 207 -19.68 -11.47 -22.62
CA LYS A 207 -19.51 -12.75 -21.90
C LYS A 207 -18.05 -13.18 -21.80
N GLU A 208 -17.27 -12.93 -22.84
CA GLU A 208 -15.83 -13.20 -22.86
C GLU A 208 -15.08 -12.25 -21.92
N SER A 209 -15.38 -10.95 -21.95
CA SER A 209 -14.80 -9.95 -21.05
C SER A 209 -15.15 -10.22 -19.57
N VAL A 210 -16.39 -10.68 -19.30
CA VAL A 210 -16.80 -11.07 -17.94
C VAL A 210 -16.04 -12.32 -17.46
N ARG A 211 -15.86 -13.32 -18.33
CA ARG A 211 -15.03 -14.50 -18.01
C ARG A 211 -13.57 -14.13 -17.77
N GLU A 212 -13.00 -13.27 -18.62
CA GLU A 212 -11.62 -12.80 -18.47
C GLU A 212 -11.45 -12.01 -17.16
N ALA A 213 -12.41 -11.16 -16.80
CA ALA A 213 -12.41 -10.44 -15.53
C ALA A 213 -12.50 -11.39 -14.33
N GLU A 214 -13.35 -12.42 -14.39
CA GLU A 214 -13.49 -13.43 -13.35
C GLU A 214 -12.20 -14.28 -13.20
N GLU A 215 -11.53 -14.61 -14.30
CA GLU A 215 -10.23 -15.29 -14.29
C GLU A 215 -9.12 -14.42 -13.71
N VAL A 216 -9.09 -13.13 -14.04
CA VAL A 216 -8.14 -12.16 -13.47
C VAL A 216 -8.39 -11.98 -11.97
N GLU A 217 -9.65 -11.97 -11.53
CA GLU A 217 -10.01 -11.90 -10.11
C GLU A 217 -9.55 -13.16 -9.37
N ARG A 218 -9.80 -14.36 -9.91
CA ARG A 218 -9.27 -15.62 -9.33
C ARG A 218 -7.75 -15.63 -9.26
N GLN A 219 -7.07 -15.18 -10.31
CA GLN A 219 -5.61 -15.09 -10.31
C GLN A 219 -5.09 -14.06 -9.29
N ALA A 220 -5.80 -12.95 -9.10
CA ALA A 220 -5.46 -11.96 -8.09
C ALA A 220 -5.64 -12.52 -6.67
N GLU A 221 -6.72 -13.26 -6.41
CA GLU A 221 -6.95 -13.95 -5.14
C GLU A 221 -5.89 -15.01 -4.86
N GLU A 222 -5.52 -15.82 -5.85
CA GLU A 222 -4.45 -16.81 -5.70
C GLU A 222 -3.09 -16.15 -5.43
N ARG A 223 -2.78 -15.05 -6.11
CA ARG A 223 -1.56 -14.27 -5.84
C ARG A 223 -1.57 -13.68 -4.44
N ALA A 224 -2.71 -13.18 -3.96
CA ALA A 224 -2.86 -12.68 -2.60
C ALA A 224 -2.59 -13.79 -1.57
N ARG A 225 -3.17 -14.98 -1.76
CA ARG A 225 -2.90 -16.15 -0.88
C ARG A 225 -1.43 -16.56 -0.89
N GLN A 226 -0.77 -16.56 -2.05
CA GLN A 226 0.67 -16.88 -2.13
C GLN A 226 1.54 -15.82 -1.44
N ILE A 227 1.14 -14.55 -1.47
CA ILE A 227 1.84 -13.48 -0.75
C ILE A 227 1.69 -13.67 0.76
N ASP A 228 0.49 -13.99 1.24
CA ASP A 228 0.24 -14.24 2.66
C ASP A 228 1.03 -15.46 3.17
N GLU A 229 1.06 -16.55 2.40
CA GLU A 229 1.85 -17.74 2.74
C GLU A 229 3.35 -17.44 2.80
N LYS A 230 3.89 -16.69 1.84
CA LYS A 230 5.28 -16.23 1.85
C LYS A 230 5.57 -15.29 3.03
N ALA A 231 4.64 -14.41 3.37
CA ALA A 231 4.77 -13.51 4.50
C ALA A 231 4.85 -14.28 5.83
N GLU A 232 4.02 -15.31 6.01
CA GLU A 232 4.09 -16.18 7.19
C GLU A 232 5.38 -17.01 7.22
N ALA A 233 5.85 -17.53 6.08
CA ALA A 233 7.14 -18.22 6.00
C ALA A 233 8.31 -17.30 6.40
N ILE A 234 8.28 -16.03 5.97
CA ILE A 234 9.28 -15.03 6.34
C ILE A 234 9.22 -14.73 7.84
N LYS A 235 8.03 -14.58 8.43
CA LYS A 235 7.88 -14.38 9.88
C LYS A 235 8.45 -15.56 10.67
N GLN A 236 8.14 -16.79 10.27
CA GLN A 236 8.68 -17.99 10.92
C GLN A 236 10.20 -18.08 10.81
N SER A 237 10.75 -17.79 9.63
CA SER A 237 12.20 -17.72 9.42
C SER A 237 12.86 -16.66 10.30
N ALA A 238 12.26 -15.47 10.42
CA ALA A 238 12.75 -14.41 11.30
C ALA A 238 12.71 -14.81 12.79
N ILE A 239 11.66 -15.51 13.24
CA ILE A 239 11.57 -16.04 14.60
C ILE A 239 12.68 -17.07 14.85
N GLN A 240 12.91 -17.99 13.92
CA GLN A 240 13.99 -18.98 14.05
C GLN A 240 15.38 -18.32 14.06
N ALA A 241 15.61 -17.32 13.21
CA ALA A 241 16.85 -16.55 13.19
C ALA A 241 17.08 -15.83 14.53
N LYS A 242 16.03 -15.22 15.10
CA LYS A 242 16.08 -14.60 16.43
C LYS A 242 16.41 -15.62 17.52
N GLN A 243 15.79 -16.79 17.51
CA GLN A 243 16.08 -17.87 18.47
C GLN A 243 17.54 -18.35 18.35
N ARG A 244 18.04 -18.58 17.14
CA ARG A 244 19.44 -18.96 16.91
C ARG A 244 20.41 -17.88 17.42
N ALA A 245 20.15 -16.62 17.11
CA ALA A 245 20.96 -15.51 17.60
C ALA A 245 20.99 -15.45 19.14
N THR A 246 19.84 -15.67 19.77
CA THR A 246 19.72 -15.71 21.25
C THR A 246 20.49 -16.88 21.85
N GLN A 247 20.41 -18.07 21.24
CA GLN A 247 21.16 -19.25 21.67
C GLN A 247 22.66 -19.04 21.52
N THR A 248 23.13 -18.48 20.40
CA THR A 248 24.55 -18.16 20.18
C THR A 248 25.04 -17.14 21.20
N ALA A 249 24.25 -16.11 21.50
CA ALA A 249 24.58 -15.11 22.52
C ALA A 249 24.66 -15.73 23.93
N MET A 250 23.74 -16.63 24.29
CA MET A 250 23.79 -17.36 25.55
C MET A 250 25.01 -18.28 25.64
N ALA A 251 25.35 -19.01 24.58
CA ALA A 251 26.53 -19.88 24.55
C ALA A 251 27.84 -19.07 24.68
N ALA A 252 27.93 -17.92 24.01
CA ALA A 252 29.05 -17.00 24.17
C ALA A 252 29.15 -16.46 25.59
N THR A 253 28.01 -16.12 26.22
CA THR A 253 27.95 -15.66 27.61
C THR A 253 28.40 -16.75 28.58
N GLN A 254 27.92 -17.98 28.42
CA GLN A 254 28.34 -19.13 29.25
C GLN A 254 29.83 -19.39 29.13
N THR A 255 30.38 -19.31 27.91
CA THR A 255 31.82 -19.47 27.66
C THR A 255 32.63 -18.37 28.34
N ALA A 256 32.17 -17.12 28.28
CA ALA A 256 32.81 -16.00 28.96
C ALA A 256 32.78 -16.14 30.49
N VAL A 257 31.66 -16.60 31.05
CA VAL A 257 31.53 -16.87 32.49
C VAL A 257 32.48 -17.99 32.91
N ALA A 258 32.54 -19.09 32.16
CA ALA A 258 33.46 -20.21 32.45
C ALA A 258 34.94 -19.79 32.40
N ALA A 259 35.31 -18.95 31.43
CA ALA A 259 36.65 -18.38 31.34
C ALA A 259 36.96 -17.49 32.56
N THR A 260 35.98 -16.70 33.01
CA THR A 260 36.14 -15.83 34.18
C THR A 260 36.27 -16.63 35.48
N GLN A 261 35.48 -17.69 35.64
CA GLN A 261 35.59 -18.60 36.79
C GLN A 261 36.96 -19.30 36.82
N SER A 262 37.45 -19.75 35.67
CA SER A 262 38.78 -20.38 35.55
C SER A 262 39.90 -19.39 35.90
N ALA A 263 39.79 -18.13 35.45
CA ALA A 263 40.75 -17.07 35.79
C ALA A 263 40.73 -16.74 37.30
N MET A 264 39.55 -16.71 37.92
CA MET A 264 39.42 -16.54 39.38
C MET A 264 40.05 -17.70 40.15
N ALA A 265 39.82 -18.95 39.73
CA ALA A 265 40.43 -20.12 40.36
C ALA A 265 41.97 -20.09 40.27
N ALA A 266 42.51 -19.73 39.11
CA ALA A 266 43.95 -19.55 38.92
C ALA A 266 44.51 -18.43 39.81
N THR A 267 43.77 -17.32 39.97
CA THR A 267 44.16 -16.21 40.84
C THR A 267 44.16 -16.62 42.31
N GLN A 268 43.13 -17.34 42.77
CA GLN A 268 43.06 -17.87 44.14
C GLN A 268 44.23 -18.83 44.44
N SER A 269 44.56 -19.70 43.48
CA SER A 269 45.70 -20.59 43.59
C SER A 269 47.02 -19.81 43.69
N ALA A 270 47.25 -18.82 42.83
CA ALA A 270 48.43 -17.95 42.91
C ALA A 270 48.52 -17.16 44.23
N VAL A 271 47.39 -16.67 44.76
CA VAL A 271 47.32 -16.01 46.07
C VAL A 271 47.68 -16.99 47.20
N SER A 272 47.20 -18.22 47.17
CA SER A 272 47.57 -19.24 48.17
C SER A 272 49.07 -19.58 48.13
N MET A 273 49.64 -19.74 46.92
CA MET A 273 51.07 -19.99 46.74
C MET A 273 51.93 -18.83 47.24
N THR A 274 51.50 -17.58 47.01
CA THR A 274 52.21 -16.41 47.51
C THR A 274 52.10 -16.25 49.03
N GLN A 275 50.96 -16.59 49.63
CA GLN A 275 50.82 -16.64 51.09
C GLN A 275 51.71 -17.71 51.72
N ASP A 276 51.82 -18.90 51.12
CA ASP A 276 52.68 -19.98 51.60
C ASP A 276 54.17 -19.65 51.40
N ALA A 277 54.53 -19.03 50.28
CA ALA A 277 55.88 -18.52 50.06
C ALA A 277 56.25 -17.44 51.09
N LEU A 278 55.30 -16.56 51.45
CA LEU A 278 55.51 -15.54 52.47
C LEU A 278 55.70 -16.17 53.86
N LYS A 279 54.86 -17.15 54.23
CA LYS A 279 55.02 -17.89 55.50
C LYS A 279 56.37 -18.61 55.60
N ASN A 280 56.85 -19.18 54.49
CA ASN A 280 58.15 -19.86 54.45
C ASN A 280 59.34 -18.89 54.41
N ALA A 281 59.17 -17.70 53.82
CA ALA A 281 60.20 -16.66 53.78
C ALA A 281 60.38 -15.93 55.13
N VAL A 282 59.37 -15.97 56.02
CA VAL A 282 59.50 -15.50 57.40
C VAL A 282 60.33 -16.50 58.20
N ARG A 283 61.65 -16.44 58.02
CA ARG A 283 62.61 -17.07 58.93
C ARG A 283 62.46 -16.37 60.28
N LYS A 284 62.11 -17.12 61.34
CA LYS A 284 62.10 -16.62 62.72
C LYS A 284 63.47 -16.02 63.03
N VAL A 285 63.58 -14.69 62.99
CA VAL A 285 64.75 -13.97 63.49
C VAL A 285 64.70 -14.10 65.01
N ASN A 286 65.52 -15.01 65.54
CA ASN A 286 65.66 -15.19 66.98
C ASN A 286 66.56 -14.06 67.48
N PHE A 287 65.95 -12.99 67.98
CA PHE A 287 66.70 -11.90 68.58
C PHE A 287 67.39 -12.39 69.86
N PRO A 288 68.70 -12.18 70.04
CA PRO A 288 69.37 -12.48 71.29
C PRO A 288 68.71 -11.67 72.41
N ARG A 289 68.22 -12.35 73.45
CA ARG A 289 67.71 -11.72 74.66
C ARG A 289 68.84 -10.90 75.29
N ILE A 290 68.75 -9.58 75.19
CA ILE A 290 69.57 -8.68 76.02
C ILE A 290 69.06 -8.85 77.45
N HIS A 291 69.89 -9.43 78.31
CA HIS A 291 69.62 -9.52 79.74
C HIS A 291 69.81 -8.12 80.33
N VAL A 292 68.70 -7.43 80.59
CA VAL A 292 68.71 -6.13 81.26
C VAL A 292 68.84 -6.39 82.76
N ASP A 293 70.04 -6.14 83.28
CA ASP A 293 70.35 -6.26 84.70
C ASP A 293 69.63 -5.16 85.49
N ARG A 294 68.60 -5.54 86.25
CA ARG A 294 67.65 -4.62 86.92
C ARG A 294 68.18 -3.94 88.19
N ASN A 295 69.49 -4.01 88.46
CA ASN A 295 70.08 -3.56 89.73
C ASN A 295 70.88 -2.24 89.69
N LYS A 296 70.69 -1.41 88.66
CA LYS A 296 71.22 -0.03 88.66
C LYS A 296 70.15 1.00 88.34
N LEU A 297 69.37 1.35 89.36
CA LEU A 297 68.60 2.59 89.40
C LEU A 297 69.12 3.42 90.60
N PRO A 298 69.77 4.57 90.37
CA PRO A 298 70.10 5.50 91.45
C PRO A 298 68.81 6.16 91.96
N ARG A 299 68.65 6.09 93.28
CA ARG A 299 67.65 6.85 94.03
C ARG A 299 68.01 8.33 94.05
N THR A 300 66.97 9.14 94.21
CA THR A 300 66.94 10.52 94.74
C THR A 300 67.58 11.60 93.89
N ILE A 301 66.81 12.66 93.63
CA ILE A 301 66.94 13.93 94.37
C ILE A 301 65.51 14.51 94.52
N GLU A 302 65.11 14.67 95.78
CA GLU A 302 64.08 15.62 96.23
C GLU A 302 64.71 17.02 96.21
N ASP A 303 64.03 17.98 95.58
CA ASP A 303 63.67 19.31 96.10
C ASP A 303 62.85 20.05 95.03
#